data_AF-A0A5C4NBZ3-F1
#
_entry.id   AF-A0A5C4NBZ3-F1
#
_cell.length_a   1.000
_cell.length_b   1.000
_cell.length_c   1.000
_cell.angle_alpha   90.00
_cell.angle_beta   90.00
_cell.angle_gamma   90.00
#
_symmetry.space_group_name_H-M   'P 1'
#
loop_
_entity.id
_entity.type
_entity.pdbx_description
1 polymer ?
#
loop_
_entity_poly.entity_id
_entity_poly.type
_entity_poly.pdbx_seq_one_letter_code
_entity_poly.pdbx_strand_id
1 'polypeptide(L)'
;MMELLKAAGVAAAIMAVPVAASAATVRLDPTDSGSTYDLLADDYGFAEVFGLGTPGATLTYSFENTSDRLAALTIVGGSVLQVGASFADGISFMVGDQMFDYAEGQSDTFGTSLTVAAGETVDLVLSFGQVVDNASVAGKGSATATFTVEAAVVPVPAAGLLLLTAMGGLALARRRKSA
;
A
#
# COMPACT_ATOMS: atom_id res chain seq x y z
N MET A 1 22.95 10.62 -55.54
CA MET A 1 23.52 9.75 -54.50
C MET A 1 24.11 10.65 -53.43
N MET A 2 23.35 10.99 -52.40
CA MET A 2 23.86 11.55 -51.15
C MET A 2 22.72 11.59 -50.14
N GLU A 3 22.83 10.67 -49.19
CA GLU A 3 22.05 10.64 -47.96
C GLU A 3 22.38 11.84 -47.08
N LEU A 4 21.40 12.35 -46.34
CA LEU A 4 21.62 12.84 -44.99
C LEU A 4 20.29 12.91 -44.24
N LEU A 5 20.03 11.84 -43.50
CA LEU A 5 19.28 11.87 -42.25
C LEU A 5 19.71 13.09 -41.42
N LYS A 6 18.75 13.74 -40.76
CA LYS A 6 18.73 14.05 -39.31
C LYS A 6 17.83 15.26 -39.04
N ALA A 7 16.81 15.07 -38.22
CA ALA A 7 16.39 15.96 -37.13
C ALA A 7 14.89 15.76 -36.81
N ALA A 8 14.56 14.66 -36.14
CA ALA A 8 13.31 14.52 -35.40
C ALA A 8 13.68 14.09 -33.98
N GLY A 9 14.11 15.07 -33.18
CA GLY A 9 14.40 14.90 -31.76
C GLY A 9 13.50 15.82 -30.96
N VAL A 10 12.23 15.45 -30.82
CA VAL A 10 11.34 16.07 -29.83
C VAL A 10 11.63 15.37 -28.51
N ALA A 11 12.51 15.97 -27.71
CA ALA A 11 12.76 15.58 -26.33
C ALA A 11 11.49 15.88 -25.52
N ALA A 12 10.79 14.84 -25.10
CA ALA A 12 9.76 14.96 -24.07
C ALA A 12 10.46 15.23 -22.73
N ALA A 13 10.51 16.50 -22.34
CA ALA A 13 10.89 16.91 -21.00
C ALA A 13 9.81 16.42 -20.02
N ILE A 14 10.05 15.28 -19.38
CA ILE A 14 9.28 14.85 -18.22
C ILE A 14 9.71 15.77 -17.08
N MET A 15 8.92 16.82 -16.83
CA MET A 15 9.09 17.66 -15.65
C MET A 15 8.74 16.83 -14.42
N ALA A 16 9.78 16.36 -13.72
CA ALA A 16 9.66 15.82 -12.38
C ALA A 16 9.30 16.97 -11.43
N VAL A 17 8.00 17.18 -11.23
CA VAL A 17 7.55 18.03 -10.12
C VAL A 17 7.75 17.22 -8.84
N PRO A 18 8.48 17.74 -7.84
CA PRO A 18 8.50 17.11 -6.53
C PRO A 18 7.10 17.23 -5.95
N VAL A 19 6.37 16.12 -5.93
CA VAL A 19 5.15 15.99 -5.12
C VAL A 19 5.65 15.96 -3.69
N ALA A 20 5.56 17.10 -3.01
CA ALA A 20 5.74 17.16 -1.57
C ALA A 20 4.54 16.44 -0.94
N ALA A 21 4.67 15.13 -0.77
CA ALA A 21 3.78 14.35 0.07
C ALA A 21 4.02 14.80 1.51
N SER A 22 3.07 15.57 2.05
CA SER A 22 3.05 15.90 3.47
C SER A 22 2.36 14.77 4.19
N ALA A 23 3.12 13.76 4.65
CA ALA A 23 2.55 12.66 5.42
C ALA A 23 1.95 13.19 6.73
N ALA A 24 0.62 13.22 6.84
CA ALA A 24 -0.03 13.48 8.11
C ALA A 24 -0.03 12.19 8.94
N THR A 25 0.79 12.14 9.99
CA THR A 25 0.75 11.02 10.95
C THR A 25 -0.52 11.15 11.79
N VAL A 26 -1.62 10.54 11.33
CA VAL A 26 -2.86 10.46 12.10
C VAL A 26 -2.67 9.40 13.18
N ARG A 27 -2.35 9.83 14.40
CA ARG A 27 -2.36 8.94 15.57
C ARG A 27 -3.81 8.66 15.95
N LEU A 28 -4.34 7.57 15.43
CA LEU A 28 -5.69 7.14 15.72
C LEU A 28 -5.76 6.49 17.09
N ASP A 29 -6.88 6.70 17.77
CA ASP A 29 -7.22 6.02 19.01
C ASP A 29 -7.77 4.64 18.60
N PRO A 30 -7.49 3.52 19.30
CA PRO A 30 -8.08 2.20 19.01
C PRO A 30 -9.62 2.19 18.93
N THR A 31 -10.30 3.27 19.31
CA THR A 31 -11.74 3.49 19.11
C THR A 31 -12.12 3.91 17.68
N ASP A 32 -11.17 4.28 16.82
CA ASP A 32 -11.38 4.68 15.42
C ASP A 32 -11.46 3.48 14.45
N SER A 33 -11.41 2.25 14.96
CA SER A 33 -11.63 1.03 14.17
C SER A 33 -12.99 1.07 13.48
N GLY A 34 -13.02 0.81 12.16
CA GLY A 34 -14.24 0.92 11.33
C GLY A 34 -14.40 2.24 10.59
N SER A 35 -13.41 3.15 10.67
CA SER A 35 -13.37 4.35 9.84
C SER A 35 -12.94 4.02 8.40
N THR A 36 -13.51 4.75 7.44
CA THR A 36 -13.10 4.71 6.02
C THR A 36 -12.17 5.89 5.71
N TYR A 37 -11.00 5.58 5.16
CA TYR A 37 -9.96 6.52 4.75
C TYR A 37 -9.99 6.67 3.23
N ASP A 38 -9.82 7.89 2.74
CA ASP A 38 -9.63 8.13 1.30
C ASP A 38 -8.18 7.81 0.94
N LEU A 39 -7.98 6.76 0.15
CA LEU A 39 -6.69 6.22 -0.23
C LEU A 39 -5.72 7.28 -0.79
N LEU A 40 -6.22 8.27 -1.52
CA LEU A 40 -5.41 9.26 -2.24
C LEU A 40 -5.38 10.64 -1.59
N ALA A 41 -6.06 10.80 -0.45
CA ALA A 41 -6.10 12.08 0.25
C ALA A 41 -4.81 12.38 1.00
N ASP A 42 -4.16 11.37 1.59
CA ASP A 42 -2.94 11.52 2.39
C ASP A 42 -2.19 10.18 2.54
N ASP A 43 -0.98 10.23 3.11
CA ASP A 43 -0.29 9.07 3.65
C ASP A 43 -0.73 8.86 5.11
N TYR A 44 -1.11 7.64 5.47
CA TYR A 44 -1.63 7.33 6.81
C TYR A 44 -0.64 6.51 7.62
N GLY A 45 -0.26 7.00 8.80
CA GLY A 45 0.61 6.28 9.74
C GLY A 45 -0.16 5.79 10.96
N PHE A 46 -0.16 4.48 11.21
CA PHE A 46 -0.85 3.82 12.31
C PHE A 46 0.17 3.27 13.32
N ALA A 47 -0.07 3.50 14.61
CA ALA A 47 0.79 3.04 15.69
C ALA A 47 -0.02 2.66 16.92
N GLU A 48 -0.35 1.37 17.01
CA GLU A 48 -1.12 0.78 18.10
C GLU A 48 -0.19 0.26 19.20
N VAL A 49 -0.46 0.68 20.43
CA VAL A 49 0.24 0.22 21.63
C VAL A 49 -0.75 -0.48 22.54
N PHE A 50 -0.55 -1.78 22.72
CA PHE A 50 -1.43 -2.62 23.53
C PHE A 50 -0.79 -2.92 24.89
N GLY A 51 -1.53 -2.60 25.96
CA GLY A 51 -1.12 -2.86 27.32
C GLY A 51 -1.38 -4.31 27.76
N LEU A 52 -0.76 -4.72 28.86
CA LEU A 52 -1.02 -6.02 29.47
C LEU A 52 -2.50 -6.20 29.79
N GLY A 53 -3.05 -7.37 29.46
CA GLY A 53 -4.43 -7.71 29.70
C GLY A 53 -5.42 -7.16 28.67
N THR A 54 -4.95 -6.40 27.66
CA THR A 54 -5.81 -6.01 26.54
C THR A 54 -6.43 -7.26 25.91
N PRO A 55 -7.77 -7.37 25.84
CA PRO A 55 -8.43 -8.52 25.25
C PRO A 55 -8.11 -8.59 23.75
N GLY A 56 -8.07 -9.81 23.20
CA GLY A 56 -7.93 -9.99 21.76
C GLY A 56 -9.10 -9.37 21.01
N ALA A 57 -8.81 -8.78 19.85
CA ALA A 57 -9.81 -8.12 19.01
C ALA A 57 -9.43 -8.20 17.53
N THR A 58 -10.38 -7.81 16.69
CA THR A 58 -10.18 -7.58 15.26
C THR A 58 -10.47 -6.12 14.97
N LEU A 59 -9.47 -5.40 14.43
CA LEU A 59 -9.58 -4.03 13.98
C LEU A 59 -9.60 -4.00 12.45
N THR A 60 -10.49 -3.22 11.87
CA THR A 60 -10.60 -3.05 10.42
C THR A 60 -10.37 -1.59 10.06
N TYR A 61 -9.48 -1.36 9.10
CA TYR A 61 -9.20 -0.06 8.49
C TYR A 61 -9.54 -0.15 7.01
N SER A 62 -10.54 0.61 6.58
CA SER A 62 -11.03 0.57 5.20
C SER A 62 -10.44 1.71 4.41
N PHE A 63 -9.79 1.42 3.28
CA PHE A 63 -9.22 2.43 2.38
C PHE A 63 -9.98 2.43 1.06
N GLU A 64 -10.67 3.53 0.77
CA GLU A 64 -11.45 3.72 -0.45
C GLU A 64 -10.65 4.51 -1.49
N ASN A 65 -10.53 3.97 -2.70
CA ASN A 65 -10.04 4.74 -3.83
C ASN A 65 -11.16 5.63 -4.40
N THR A 66 -11.24 6.86 -3.93
CA THR A 66 -12.24 7.85 -4.36
C THR A 66 -11.97 8.42 -5.76
N SER A 67 -10.83 8.10 -6.38
CA SER A 67 -10.49 8.57 -7.73
C SER A 67 -11.22 7.82 -8.83
N ASP A 68 -11.22 8.41 -10.03
CA ASP A 68 -11.72 7.81 -11.27
C ASP A 68 -10.71 6.85 -11.94
N ARG A 69 -9.58 6.55 -11.27
CA ARG A 69 -8.44 5.80 -11.83
C ARG A 69 -8.02 4.66 -10.93
N LEU A 70 -7.22 3.76 -11.51
CA LEU A 70 -6.52 2.73 -10.76
C LEU A 70 -5.48 3.38 -9.83
N ALA A 71 -5.48 2.99 -8.56
CA ALA A 71 -4.45 3.38 -7.59
C ALA A 71 -3.60 2.18 -7.20
N ALA A 72 -2.34 2.41 -6.86
CA ALA A 72 -1.48 1.43 -6.20
C ALA A 72 -1.43 1.80 -4.73
N LEU A 73 -1.93 0.90 -3.89
CA LEU A 73 -1.82 0.94 -2.44
C LEU A 73 -0.53 0.23 -2.03
N THR A 74 0.27 0.88 -1.20
CA THR A 74 1.49 0.31 -0.64
C THR A 74 1.46 0.43 0.88
N ILE A 75 1.73 -0.68 1.56
CA ILE A 75 1.98 -0.68 2.99
C ILE A 75 3.48 -0.70 3.19
N VAL A 76 3.98 0.36 3.82
CA VAL A 76 5.40 0.60 4.08
C VAL A 76 5.66 0.52 5.58
N GLY A 77 6.74 -0.15 5.96
CA GLY A 77 7.21 -0.17 7.35
C GLY A 77 6.20 -0.78 8.33
N GLY A 78 5.40 -1.76 7.87
CA GLY A 78 4.61 -2.60 8.77
C GLY A 78 5.53 -3.28 9.78
N SER A 79 5.20 -3.25 11.06
CA SER A 79 6.01 -3.85 12.11
C SER A 79 5.17 -4.36 13.28
N VAL A 80 5.64 -5.45 13.87
CA VAL A 80 5.14 -6.03 15.10
C VAL A 80 6.30 -6.11 16.08
N LEU A 81 6.10 -5.56 17.28
CA LEU A 81 7.07 -5.62 18.36
C LEU A 81 6.43 -6.21 19.62
N GLN A 82 6.91 -7.40 20.01
CA GLN A 82 6.45 -8.16 21.18
C GLN A 82 7.56 -8.23 22.24
N VAL A 83 8.01 -7.07 22.74
CA VAL A 83 9.07 -6.98 23.74
C VAL A 83 8.47 -6.70 25.12
N GLY A 84 8.60 -7.68 26.01
CA GLY A 84 8.04 -7.62 27.38
C GLY A 84 6.55 -7.93 27.47
N ALA A 85 5.80 -7.83 26.37
CA ALA A 85 4.47 -8.41 26.26
C ALA A 85 4.31 -9.06 24.88
N SER A 86 3.41 -10.04 24.80
CA SER A 86 3.11 -10.80 23.58
C SER A 86 1.60 -10.95 23.38
N PHE A 87 1.18 -11.23 22.14
CA PHE A 87 -0.19 -11.61 21.84
C PHE A 87 -0.32 -13.13 22.00
N ALA A 88 -1.17 -13.60 22.93
CA ALA A 88 -1.24 -14.99 23.39
C ALA A 88 -1.67 -16.03 22.33
N ASP A 89 -2.08 -15.59 21.14
CA ASP A 89 -2.37 -16.45 19.98
C ASP A 89 -1.69 -15.91 18.71
N GLY A 90 -0.72 -15.02 18.88
CA GLY A 90 -0.14 -14.24 17.82
C GLY A 90 -1.00 -13.06 17.37
N ILE A 91 -0.54 -12.45 16.29
CA ILE A 91 -1.15 -11.31 15.63
C ILE A 91 -1.07 -11.50 14.11
N SER A 92 -2.13 -11.15 13.41
CA SER A 92 -2.24 -11.28 11.97
C SER A 92 -2.68 -9.99 11.31
N PHE A 93 -2.11 -9.70 10.15
CA PHE A 93 -2.52 -8.61 9.26
C PHE A 93 -3.00 -9.22 7.96
N MET A 94 -4.20 -8.85 7.54
CA MET A 94 -4.76 -9.24 6.25
C MET A 94 -5.06 -8.00 5.42
N VAL A 95 -4.56 -7.97 4.19
CA VAL A 95 -4.71 -6.84 3.28
C VAL A 95 -5.00 -7.40 1.89
N GLY A 96 -6.24 -7.27 1.43
CA GLY A 96 -6.71 -8.03 0.27
C GLY A 96 -6.54 -9.53 0.52
N ASP A 97 -5.83 -10.22 -0.38
CA ASP A 97 -5.54 -11.66 -0.28
C ASP A 97 -4.20 -11.97 0.45
N GLN A 98 -3.46 -10.96 0.89
CA GLN A 98 -2.18 -11.15 1.58
C GLN A 98 -2.39 -11.27 3.09
N MET A 99 -1.76 -12.26 3.70
CA MET A 99 -1.81 -12.51 5.14
C MET A 99 -0.39 -12.54 5.72
N PHE A 100 -0.18 -11.83 6.83
CA PHE A 100 1.06 -11.78 7.58
C PHE A 100 0.77 -12.21 9.01
N ASP A 101 1.23 -13.41 9.38
CA ASP A 101 1.02 -13.98 10.71
C ASP A 101 2.31 -13.97 11.52
N TYR A 102 2.19 -13.54 12.77
CA TYR A 102 3.28 -13.52 13.74
C TYR A 102 2.84 -14.27 14.98
N ALA A 103 3.57 -15.34 15.31
CA ALA A 103 3.28 -16.12 16.51
C ALA A 103 3.52 -15.30 17.79
N GLU A 104 3.08 -15.83 18.94
CA GLU A 104 3.36 -15.25 20.25
C GLU A 104 4.88 -15.00 20.42
N GLY A 105 5.25 -13.77 20.80
CA GLY A 105 6.64 -13.37 21.05
C GLY A 105 7.48 -13.14 19.79
N GLN A 106 6.93 -13.35 18.59
CA GLN A 106 7.62 -13.07 17.34
C GLN A 106 7.50 -11.58 16.98
N SER A 107 8.63 -10.92 16.77
CA SER A 107 8.68 -9.54 16.26
C SER A 107 9.28 -9.55 14.86
N ASP A 108 8.68 -8.80 13.95
CA ASP A 108 9.14 -8.72 12.56
C ASP A 108 8.55 -7.48 11.85
N THR A 109 8.93 -7.30 10.59
CA THR A 109 8.40 -6.27 9.70
C THR A 109 7.74 -6.87 8.47
N PHE A 110 6.82 -6.14 7.86
CA PHE A 110 6.20 -6.49 6.59
C PHE A 110 6.01 -5.26 5.72
N GLY A 111 5.83 -5.52 4.42
CA GLY A 111 5.38 -4.56 3.45
C GLY A 111 4.68 -5.30 2.32
N THR A 112 3.72 -4.64 1.70
CA THR A 112 2.98 -5.20 0.56
C THR A 112 2.49 -4.08 -0.34
N SER A 113 2.14 -4.44 -1.57
CA SER A 113 1.54 -3.51 -2.52
C SER A 113 0.46 -4.22 -3.32
N LEU A 114 -0.65 -3.54 -3.57
CA LEU A 114 -1.75 -4.03 -4.39
C LEU A 114 -2.37 -2.90 -5.21
N THR A 115 -3.10 -3.26 -6.26
CA THR A 115 -3.83 -2.29 -7.07
C THR A 115 -5.28 -2.22 -6.63
N VAL A 116 -5.82 -1.01 -6.48
CA VAL A 116 -7.20 -0.73 -6.10
C VAL A 116 -7.91 -0.07 -7.26
N ALA A 117 -9.00 -0.65 -7.73
CA ALA A 117 -9.82 -0.08 -8.79
C ALA A 117 -10.51 1.22 -8.35
N ALA A 118 -10.99 2.01 -9.31
CA ALA A 118 -11.76 3.21 -9.02
C ALA A 118 -13.06 2.86 -8.27
N GLY A 119 -13.30 3.53 -7.14
CA GLY A 119 -14.45 3.28 -6.27
C GLY A 119 -14.38 1.97 -5.48
N GLU A 120 -13.25 1.27 -5.50
CA GLU A 120 -13.04 0.07 -4.69
C GLU A 120 -12.54 0.43 -3.29
N THR A 121 -12.98 -0.34 -2.30
CA THR A 121 -12.50 -0.27 -0.92
C THR A 121 -11.69 -1.51 -0.61
N VAL A 122 -10.51 -1.32 -0.02
CA VAL A 122 -9.67 -2.39 0.48
C VAL A 122 -9.56 -2.29 1.99
N ASP A 123 -9.80 -3.41 2.67
CA ASP A 123 -9.68 -3.49 4.11
C ASP A 123 -8.29 -4.01 4.52
N LEU A 124 -7.68 -3.32 5.46
CA LEU A 124 -6.62 -3.85 6.30
C LEU A 124 -7.25 -4.34 7.60
N VAL A 125 -7.15 -5.65 7.84
CA VAL A 125 -7.69 -6.30 9.03
C VAL A 125 -6.54 -6.72 9.92
N LEU A 126 -6.53 -6.20 11.14
CA LEU A 126 -5.60 -6.60 12.19
C LEU A 126 -6.33 -7.46 13.20
N SER A 127 -5.94 -8.74 13.35
CA SER A 127 -6.51 -9.63 14.38
C SER A 127 -5.44 -10.06 15.36
N PHE A 128 -5.73 -10.02 16.65
CA PHE A 128 -4.74 -10.35 17.68
C PHE A 128 -5.37 -11.10 18.86
N GLY A 129 -4.58 -11.99 19.47
CA GLY A 129 -4.93 -12.65 20.73
C GLY A 129 -4.77 -11.71 21.94
N GLN A 130 -5.18 -12.16 23.13
CA GLN A 130 -5.03 -11.36 24.35
C GLN A 130 -3.56 -10.98 24.60
N VAL A 131 -3.30 -9.74 25.04
CA VAL A 131 -1.94 -9.32 25.38
C VAL A 131 -1.55 -9.85 26.76
N VAL A 132 -0.49 -10.66 26.79
CA VAL A 132 0.04 -11.33 27.99
C VAL A 132 1.45 -10.86 28.29
N ASP A 133 1.84 -10.99 29.56
CA ASP A 133 3.19 -10.65 30.00
C ASP A 133 4.17 -11.70 29.48
N ASN A 134 5.23 -11.25 28.82
CA ASN A 134 6.30 -12.14 28.41
C ASN A 134 7.22 -12.32 29.61
N ALA A 135 7.14 -13.47 30.28
CA ALA A 135 7.86 -13.80 31.51
C ALA A 135 9.39 -13.55 31.46
N SER A 136 9.95 -13.40 30.27
CA SER A 136 11.34 -13.02 30.02
C SER A 136 11.69 -11.58 30.47
N VAL A 137 10.72 -10.66 30.55
CA VAL A 137 10.92 -9.25 30.96
C VAL A 137 9.74 -8.80 31.84
N ALA A 138 9.62 -9.39 33.02
CA ALA A 138 8.44 -9.24 33.88
C ALA A 138 8.12 -7.78 34.25
N GLY A 139 6.85 -7.41 34.09
CA GLY A 139 6.19 -6.42 34.94
C GLY A 139 5.84 -5.05 34.34
N LYS A 140 6.21 -4.72 33.09
CA LYS A 140 5.81 -3.47 32.39
C LYS A 140 5.81 -3.56 30.85
N GLY A 141 5.58 -4.75 30.28
CA GLY A 141 5.60 -4.93 28.84
C GLY A 141 4.45 -4.25 28.10
N SER A 142 4.67 -3.91 26.83
CA SER A 142 3.62 -3.53 25.88
C SER A 142 3.91 -4.17 24.53
N ALA A 143 2.87 -4.66 23.86
CA ALA A 143 2.99 -5.13 22.49
C ALA A 143 2.62 -3.98 21.56
N THR A 144 3.34 -3.80 20.45
CA THR A 144 3.13 -2.70 19.51
C THR A 144 2.94 -3.22 18.10
N ALA A 145 2.00 -2.64 17.36
CA ALA A 145 1.81 -2.84 15.94
C ALA A 145 1.81 -1.50 15.23
N THR A 146 2.65 -1.33 14.21
CA THR A 146 2.71 -0.10 13.42
C THR A 146 2.67 -0.39 11.94
N PHE A 147 2.07 0.48 11.13
CA PHE A 147 2.16 0.39 9.68
C PHE A 147 1.89 1.76 9.05
N THR A 148 2.48 2.01 7.89
CA THR A 148 2.19 3.21 7.10
C THR A 148 1.55 2.79 5.78
N VAL A 149 0.54 3.53 5.35
CA VAL A 149 -0.21 3.31 4.13
C VAL A 149 0.04 4.50 3.22
N GLU A 150 0.60 4.22 2.06
CA GLU A 150 0.90 5.20 1.02
C GLU A 150 0.17 4.77 -0.26
N ALA A 151 -0.38 5.70 -1.02
CA ALA A 151 -0.97 5.36 -2.30
C ALA A 151 -0.68 6.39 -3.39
N ALA A 152 -0.62 5.88 -4.62
CA ALA A 152 -0.41 6.71 -5.79
C ALA A 152 -1.28 6.23 -6.95
N VAL A 153 -1.82 7.17 -7.71
CA VAL A 153 -2.53 6.85 -8.97
C VAL A 153 -1.55 6.20 -9.94
N VAL A 154 -1.90 5.01 -10.43
CA VAL A 154 -1.09 4.32 -11.44
C VAL A 154 -1.31 5.01 -12.78
N PRO A 155 -0.27 5.53 -13.45
CA PRO A 155 -0.41 6.01 -14.81
C PRO A 155 -0.86 4.85 -15.67
N VAL A 156 -2.06 4.95 -16.24
CA VAL A 156 -2.61 3.91 -17.12
C VAL A 156 -1.55 3.61 -18.18
N PRO A 157 -1.13 2.33 -18.34
CA PRO A 157 -0.04 2.03 -19.23
C PRO A 157 -0.33 2.61 -20.60
N ALA A 158 0.65 3.28 -21.18
CA ALA A 158 0.63 3.68 -22.58
C ALA A 158 0.42 2.49 -23.54
N ALA A 159 0.16 1.26 -23.06
CA ALA A 159 -0.32 0.10 -23.80
C ALA A 159 -1.48 0.45 -24.76
N GLY A 160 -2.42 1.32 -24.35
CA GLY A 160 -3.46 1.80 -25.27
C GLY A 160 -2.89 2.60 -26.44
N LEU A 161 -1.94 3.50 -26.16
CA LEU A 161 -1.22 4.26 -27.18
C LEU A 161 -0.33 3.34 -28.04
N LEU A 162 0.39 2.39 -27.44
CA LEU A 162 1.24 1.41 -28.12
C LEU A 162 0.43 0.48 -29.02
N LEU A 163 -0.77 0.07 -28.59
CA LEU A 163 -1.69 -0.70 -29.42
C LEU A 163 -2.17 0.13 -30.61
N LEU A 164 -2.51 1.40 -30.39
CA LEU A 164 -2.85 2.34 -31.47
C LEU A 164 -1.67 2.55 -32.43
N THR A 165 -0.43 2.69 -31.94
CA THR A 165 0.75 2.80 -32.81
C THR A 165 1.02 1.51 -33.57
N ALA A 166 0.87 0.34 -32.93
CA ALA A 166 1.04 -0.95 -33.57
C ALA A 166 -0.01 -1.17 -34.67
N MET A 167 -1.27 -0.82 -34.42
CA MET A 167 -2.34 -0.87 -35.42
C MET A 167 -2.11 0.13 -36.56
N GLY A 168 -1.67 1.35 -36.24
CA GLY A 168 -1.30 2.36 -37.24
C GLY A 168 -0.12 1.92 -38.12
N GLY A 169 0.91 1.31 -37.53
CA GLY A 169 2.05 0.72 -38.24
C GLY A 169 1.64 -0.44 -39.14
N LEU A 170 0.75 -1.32 -38.66
CA LEU A 170 0.23 -2.45 -39.43
C LEU A 170 -0.61 -1.99 -40.62
N ALA A 171 -1.44 -0.96 -40.45
CA ALA A 171 -2.24 -0.37 -41.53
C ALA A 171 -1.36 0.25 -42.62
N LEU A 172 -0.31 1.00 -42.24
CA LEU A 172 0.68 1.55 -43.17
C LEU A 172 1.46 0.46 -43.91
N ALA A 173 1.87 -0.60 -43.21
CA ALA A 173 2.56 -1.74 -43.81
C ALA A 173 1.68 -2.48 -44.84
N ARG A 174 0.38 -2.61 -44.55
CA ARG A 174 -0.59 -3.21 -45.49
C ARG A 174 -0.76 -2.37 -46.76
N ARG A 175 -0.80 -1.04 -46.63
CA ARG A 175 -0.92 -0.13 -47.79
C ARG A 175 0.29 -0.23 -48.73
N ARG A 176 1.50 -0.42 -48.19
CA ARG A 176 2.72 -0.59 -48.99
C ARG A 176 2.81 -1.90 -49.77
N LYS A 177 2.07 -2.94 -49.37
CA LYS A 177 2.03 -4.23 -50.10
C LYS A 177 1.03 -4.25 -51.25
N SER A 178 0.14 -3.27 -51.31
CA SER A 178 -0.96 -3.22 -52.28
C SER A 178 -0.77 -2.15 -53.37
N ALA A 179 0.32 -1.39 -53.30
CA ALA A 179 0.76 -0.44 -54.32
C ALA A 179 2.07 -0.96 -54.94
#